data_AF-A0A956V777-F1
#
_entry.id   AF-A0A956V777-F1
#
_cell.length_a   1.000
_cell.length_b   1.000
_cell.length_c   1.000
_cell.angle_alpha   90.00
_cell.angle_beta   90.00
_cell.angle_gamma   90.00
#
_symmetry.space_group_name_H-M   'P 1'
#
loop_
_entity.id
_entity.type
_entity.pdbx_description
1 polymer ?
#
loop_
_entity_poly.entity_id
_entity_poly.type
_entity_poly.pdbx_seq_one_letter_code
_entity_poly.pdbx_strand_id
1 'polypeptide(L)'
;MKRILSFIFLAIIATACTGTKEVGVPRLIVVGSGGETSQLTLIQDVFFSDSTATNRFQFLKTLDLPAPPIASDVVDRELERSTLVIVSQNDTDTYLSFVNLAGINPEAPSEFKLSSSNLALSSLLAEGEVRPFAPVKLQVSKNGRYVALSNELATTSAIDIIDLRASGGPALLERFSDRILTSNFYLEQQESSSQLFFFIEQASGAVLSYFNLPSLSLNRTGFTLPNSRSDAPLDLQSINNQLLALQNDSFTPINSPTGTPTAGTPVSTLSDALFFIPTNADTLATILVLSSDELGAHRNLNSAVESTAFTATNGSIEPLGGFAYFVTDGASPIKLFDVQTYQNNPDTEVSRLVQSYTVANPADETTPISLTDTVFITWAISEPPLALP
;
A
#
# COMPACT_ATOMS: atom_id res chain seq x y z
N MET A 1 -51.61 -25.83 -32.42
CA MET A 1 -51.33 -24.91 -31.29
C MET A 1 -50.25 -25.38 -30.32
N LYS A 2 -50.12 -26.67 -29.96
CA LYS A 2 -49.07 -27.15 -29.02
C LYS A 2 -47.61 -27.01 -29.51
N ARG A 3 -47.34 -26.93 -30.81
CA ARG A 3 -45.97 -26.85 -31.36
C ARG A 3 -45.36 -25.43 -31.38
N ILE A 4 -46.19 -24.39 -31.32
CA ILE A 4 -45.72 -22.98 -31.32
C ILE A 4 -45.26 -22.57 -29.92
N LEU A 5 -45.89 -23.13 -28.87
CA LEU A 5 -45.52 -22.84 -27.48
C LEU A 5 -44.12 -23.37 -27.10
N SER A 6 -43.71 -24.55 -27.63
CA SER A 6 -42.37 -25.10 -27.39
C SER A 6 -41.25 -24.29 -28.05
N PHE A 7 -41.48 -23.69 -29.21
CA PHE A 7 -40.46 -22.87 -29.89
C PHE A 7 -40.23 -21.53 -29.19
N ILE A 8 -41.29 -20.93 -28.63
CA ILE A 8 -41.19 -19.67 -27.87
C ILE A 8 -40.48 -19.92 -26.53
N PHE A 9 -40.76 -21.04 -25.85
CA PHE A 9 -40.09 -21.38 -24.59
C PHE A 9 -38.59 -21.68 -24.78
N LEU A 10 -38.21 -22.31 -25.90
CA LEU A 10 -36.81 -22.59 -26.23
C LEU A 10 -36.05 -21.32 -26.64
N ALA A 11 -36.71 -20.36 -27.30
CA ALA A 11 -36.11 -19.06 -27.64
C ALA A 11 -35.87 -18.19 -26.39
N ILE A 12 -36.79 -18.21 -25.41
CA ILE A 12 -36.63 -17.48 -24.14
C ILE A 12 -35.51 -18.07 -23.27
N ILE A 13 -35.34 -19.40 -23.28
CA ILE A 13 -34.21 -20.07 -22.59
C ILE A 13 -32.88 -19.80 -23.31
N ALA A 14 -32.87 -19.70 -24.65
CA ALA A 14 -31.66 -19.35 -25.41
C ALA A 14 -31.22 -17.89 -25.21
N THR A 15 -32.13 -16.95 -24.99
CA THR A 15 -31.80 -15.56 -24.64
C THR A 15 -31.45 -15.34 -23.17
N ALA A 16 -31.77 -16.30 -22.29
CA ALA A 16 -31.35 -16.26 -20.88
C ALA A 16 -29.92 -16.79 -20.65
N CYS A 17 -29.25 -17.28 -21.71
CA CYS A 17 -27.87 -17.76 -21.68
C CYS A 17 -26.87 -16.80 -22.32
N THR A 18 -27.29 -15.60 -22.75
CA THR A 18 -26.36 -14.49 -22.93
C THR A 18 -26.17 -13.88 -21.55
N GLY A 19 -25.26 -14.46 -20.76
CA GLY A 19 -24.86 -13.89 -19.48
C GLY A 19 -24.39 -12.46 -19.72
N THR A 20 -25.27 -11.49 -19.49
CA THR A 20 -24.87 -10.11 -19.28
C THR A 20 -23.93 -10.18 -18.09
N LYS A 21 -22.62 -10.21 -18.35
CA LYS A 21 -21.63 -9.84 -17.35
C LYS A 21 -22.11 -8.49 -16.84
N GLU A 22 -22.59 -8.44 -15.61
CA GLU A 22 -22.80 -7.16 -14.94
C GLU A 22 -21.50 -6.38 -15.12
N VAL A 23 -21.61 -5.13 -15.57
CA VAL A 23 -20.46 -4.25 -15.74
C VAL A 23 -19.80 -4.17 -14.36
N GLY A 24 -18.60 -4.74 -14.24
CA GLY A 24 -17.87 -4.73 -12.99
C GLY A 24 -17.51 -3.29 -12.61
N VAL A 25 -17.42 -3.02 -11.32
CA VAL A 25 -16.98 -1.73 -10.82
C VAL A 25 -15.53 -1.50 -11.28
N PRO A 26 -15.23 -0.40 -11.98
CA PRO A 26 -13.87 -0.07 -12.38
C PRO A 26 -12.91 -0.08 -11.20
N ARG A 27 -11.64 -0.44 -11.43
CA ARG A 27 -10.60 -0.30 -10.41
C ARG A 27 -9.75 0.92 -10.70
N LEU A 28 -9.41 1.65 -9.64
CA LEU A 28 -8.65 2.88 -9.73
C LEU A 28 -7.29 2.68 -9.06
N ILE A 29 -6.24 3.09 -9.76
CA ILE A 29 -4.86 3.07 -9.32
C ILE A 29 -4.42 4.52 -9.16
N VAL A 30 -3.75 4.81 -8.06
CA VAL A 30 -3.15 6.11 -7.77
C VAL A 30 -1.65 5.93 -7.69
N VAL A 31 -0.92 6.71 -8.49
CA VAL A 31 0.54 6.69 -8.55
C VAL A 31 1.06 8.04 -8.10
N GLY A 32 1.96 8.06 -7.12
CA GLY A 32 2.68 9.25 -6.71
C GLY A 32 4.06 9.28 -7.35
N SER A 33 4.32 10.31 -8.16
CA SER A 33 5.63 10.55 -8.77
C SER A 33 6.40 11.55 -7.93
N GLY A 34 7.63 11.20 -7.55
CA GLY A 34 8.59 12.02 -6.84
C GLY A 34 9.47 12.86 -7.77
N GLY A 35 10.65 13.24 -7.29
CA GLY A 35 11.60 14.07 -8.05
C GLY A 35 11.16 15.54 -8.12
N GLU A 36 11.28 16.17 -9.29
CA GLU A 36 10.82 17.55 -9.48
C GLU A 36 9.30 17.66 -9.64
N THR A 37 8.61 16.55 -9.93
CA THR A 37 7.17 16.54 -10.11
C THR A 37 6.45 16.38 -8.78
N SER A 38 5.58 17.34 -8.46
CA SER A 38 4.75 17.32 -7.25
C SER A 38 3.33 16.90 -7.64
N GLN A 39 3.13 15.65 -8.07
CA GLN A 39 1.84 15.22 -8.65
C GLN A 39 1.45 13.79 -8.26
N LEU A 40 0.14 13.57 -8.20
CA LEU A 40 -0.48 12.25 -8.21
C LEU A 40 -1.16 12.01 -9.55
N THR A 41 -1.06 10.79 -10.05
CA THR A 41 -1.71 10.34 -11.28
C THR A 41 -2.79 9.31 -10.94
N LEU A 42 -4.01 9.55 -11.39
CA LEU A 42 -5.13 8.62 -11.32
C LEU A 42 -5.26 7.85 -12.63
N ILE A 43 -5.30 6.52 -12.53
CA ILE A 43 -5.35 5.57 -13.64
C ILE A 43 -6.52 4.62 -13.39
N GLN A 44 -7.27 4.29 -14.43
CA GLN A 44 -8.32 3.27 -14.40
C GLN A 44 -7.79 1.95 -14.95
N ASP A 45 -8.05 0.85 -14.25
CA ASP A 45 -8.02 -0.50 -14.82
C ASP A 45 -9.41 -0.83 -15.39
N VAL A 46 -9.51 -0.85 -16.72
CA VAL A 46 -10.77 -1.10 -17.43
C VAL A 46 -11.07 -2.59 -17.59
N PHE A 47 -10.19 -3.50 -17.15
CA PHE A 47 -10.37 -4.95 -17.28
C PHE A 47 -11.74 -5.44 -16.76
N PHE A 48 -12.23 -4.80 -15.70
CA PHE A 48 -13.49 -5.17 -15.05
C PHE A 48 -14.73 -4.50 -15.65
N SER A 49 -14.56 -3.35 -16.31
CA SER A 49 -15.66 -2.51 -16.77
C SER A 49 -15.88 -2.56 -18.28
N ASP A 50 -14.83 -2.80 -19.07
CA ASP A 50 -14.91 -2.85 -20.53
C ASP A 50 -14.02 -3.95 -21.11
N SER A 51 -14.64 -5.07 -21.47
CA SER A 51 -13.93 -6.20 -22.11
C SER A 51 -13.49 -5.93 -23.56
N THR A 52 -13.91 -4.80 -24.15
CA THR A 52 -13.56 -4.41 -25.53
C THR A 52 -12.41 -3.40 -25.59
N ALA A 53 -12.01 -2.84 -24.45
CA ALA A 53 -10.89 -1.92 -24.39
C ALA A 53 -9.60 -2.58 -24.86
N THR A 54 -8.90 -1.93 -25.80
CA THR A 54 -7.61 -2.38 -26.32
C THR A 54 -6.47 -2.15 -25.33
N ASN A 55 -6.61 -1.14 -24.47
CA ASN A 55 -5.67 -0.81 -23.41
C ASN A 55 -6.31 -1.05 -22.04
N ARG A 56 -5.66 -1.87 -21.21
CA ARG A 56 -6.13 -2.20 -19.86
C ARG A 56 -6.07 -1.01 -18.89
N PHE A 57 -5.05 -0.16 -19.01
CA PHE A 57 -4.88 1.00 -18.13
C PHE A 57 -5.09 2.30 -18.90
N GLN A 58 -5.97 3.15 -18.37
CA GLN A 58 -6.30 4.44 -18.95
C GLN A 58 -6.01 5.55 -17.95
N PHE A 59 -5.28 6.58 -18.38
CA PHE A 59 -5.09 7.78 -17.58
C PHE A 59 -6.40 8.55 -17.44
N LEU A 60 -6.69 9.01 -16.22
CA LEU A 60 -7.86 9.84 -15.96
C LEU A 60 -7.48 11.28 -15.65
N LYS A 61 -6.56 11.50 -14.71
CA LYS A 61 -6.29 12.84 -14.17
C LYS A 61 -4.97 12.92 -13.40
N THR A 62 -4.38 14.11 -13.34
CA THR A 62 -3.36 14.47 -12.35
C THR A 62 -3.91 15.39 -11.24
N LEU A 63 -3.34 15.28 -10.04
CA LEU A 63 -3.58 16.17 -8.91
C LEU A 63 -2.26 16.73 -8.41
N ASP A 64 -2.13 18.05 -8.37
CA ASP A 64 -0.94 18.72 -7.85
C ASP A 64 -0.83 18.61 -6.33
N LEU A 65 0.38 18.37 -5.86
CA LEU A 65 0.79 18.32 -4.45
C LEU A 65 1.59 19.58 -4.09
N PRO A 66 1.66 19.96 -2.80
CA PRO A 66 2.44 21.12 -2.36
C PRO A 66 3.95 20.93 -2.53
N ALA A 67 4.41 19.69 -2.58
CA ALA A 67 5.80 19.31 -2.75
C ALA A 67 5.89 17.87 -3.30
N PRO A 68 7.08 17.41 -3.73
CA PRO A 68 7.28 16.04 -4.16
C PRO A 68 6.92 15.04 -3.05
N PRO A 69 6.15 13.97 -3.34
CA PRO A 69 5.81 12.94 -2.37
C PRO A 69 7.03 12.12 -1.96
N ILE A 70 7.06 11.66 -0.71
CA ILE A 70 8.09 10.76 -0.16
C ILE A 70 7.51 9.41 0.25
N ALA A 71 6.35 9.42 0.91
CA ALA A 71 5.67 8.20 1.32
C ALA A 71 4.17 8.41 1.39
N SER A 72 3.41 7.33 1.37
CA SER A 72 1.96 7.36 1.49
C SER A 72 1.46 6.19 2.32
N ASP A 73 0.29 6.37 2.92
CA ASP A 73 -0.48 5.27 3.50
C ASP A 73 -1.98 5.58 3.45
N VAL A 74 -2.82 4.57 3.68
CA VAL A 74 -4.27 4.67 3.52
C VAL A 74 -4.99 4.45 4.84
N VAL A 75 -5.96 5.32 5.11
CA VAL A 75 -6.91 5.17 6.22
C VAL A 75 -7.80 3.97 5.98
N ASP A 76 -7.77 3.02 6.90
CA ASP A 76 -8.41 1.71 6.79
C ASP A 76 -7.91 0.92 5.58
N ARG A 77 -6.74 0.29 5.74
CA ARG A 77 -6.11 -0.43 4.63
C ARG A 77 -6.91 -1.66 4.16
N GLU A 78 -7.82 -2.18 4.99
CA GLU A 78 -8.50 -3.47 4.81
C GLU A 78 -9.81 -3.36 4.02
N LEU A 79 -10.61 -2.33 4.29
CA LEU A 79 -11.98 -2.23 3.77
C LEU A 79 -12.23 -0.90 3.06
N GLU A 80 -12.56 0.15 3.81
CA GLU A 80 -13.18 1.36 3.29
C GLU A 80 -12.20 2.26 2.54
N ARG A 81 -10.91 2.21 2.91
CA ARG A 81 -9.83 2.95 2.26
C ARG A 81 -10.21 4.38 1.94
N SER A 82 -10.73 5.07 2.95
CA SER A 82 -11.44 6.34 2.75
C SER A 82 -10.53 7.48 2.30
N THR A 83 -9.27 7.49 2.74
CA THR A 83 -8.35 8.61 2.50
C THR A 83 -6.92 8.11 2.32
N LEU A 84 -6.27 8.61 1.26
CA LEU A 84 -4.83 8.54 1.08
C LEU A 84 -4.19 9.68 1.86
N VAL A 85 -3.26 9.34 2.76
CA VAL A 85 -2.41 10.30 3.44
C VAL A 85 -1.03 10.24 2.78
N ILE A 86 -0.51 11.40 2.40
CA ILE A 86 0.75 11.53 1.69
C ILE A 86 1.63 12.46 2.49
N VAL A 87 2.88 12.05 2.73
CA VAL A 87 3.90 12.97 3.19
C VAL A 87 4.73 13.44 2.00
N SER A 88 4.88 14.75 1.88
CA SER A 88 5.64 15.42 0.83
C SER A 88 6.60 16.44 1.44
N GLN A 89 7.71 16.72 0.78
CA GLN A 89 8.73 17.61 1.33
C GLN A 89 9.40 18.45 0.25
N ASN A 90 9.66 19.71 0.57
CA ASN A 90 10.54 20.59 -0.19
C ASN A 90 11.60 21.21 0.75
N ASP A 91 12.43 22.10 0.22
CA ASP A 91 13.49 22.76 1.00
C ASP A 91 12.99 23.59 2.19
N THR A 92 11.70 23.94 2.20
CA THR A 92 11.11 24.86 3.19
C THR A 92 10.28 24.15 4.25
N ASP A 93 9.59 23.06 3.92
CA ASP A 93 8.69 22.38 4.85
C ASP A 93 8.39 20.93 4.42
N THR A 94 7.74 20.22 5.33
CA THR A 94 7.12 18.91 5.10
C THR A 94 5.61 19.03 5.27
N TYR A 95 4.84 18.42 4.37
CA TYR A 95 3.38 18.50 4.37
C TYR A 95 2.75 17.13 4.47
N LEU A 96 1.66 17.04 5.22
CA LEU A 96 0.67 15.97 5.08
C LEU A 96 -0.47 16.44 4.17
N SER A 97 -0.69 15.71 3.09
CA SER A 97 -1.80 15.89 2.16
C SER A 97 -2.79 14.75 2.31
N PHE A 98 -4.09 15.06 2.18
CA PHE A 98 -5.18 14.10 2.35
C PHE A 98 -5.99 14.08 1.06
N VAL A 99 -6.12 12.92 0.43
CA VAL A 99 -6.85 12.74 -0.84
C VAL A 99 -7.96 11.73 -0.62
N ASN A 100 -9.18 12.06 -1.05
CA ASN A 100 -10.30 11.12 -0.97
C ASN A 100 -10.05 9.96 -1.94
N LEU A 101 -10.17 8.73 -1.44
CA LEU A 101 -10.03 7.50 -2.24
C LEU A 101 -11.34 6.72 -2.38
N ALA A 102 -12.39 7.13 -1.66
CA ALA A 102 -13.69 6.47 -1.71
C ALA A 102 -14.65 7.21 -2.64
N GLY A 103 -15.38 6.45 -3.45
CA GLY A 103 -16.46 6.95 -4.28
C GLY A 103 -15.98 7.90 -5.38
N ILE A 104 -14.86 7.57 -6.03
CA ILE A 104 -14.42 8.33 -7.21
C ILE A 104 -15.15 7.75 -8.42
N ASN A 105 -15.92 8.59 -9.13
CA ASN A 105 -16.48 8.18 -10.41
C ASN A 105 -15.43 8.36 -11.54
N PRO A 106 -15.04 7.29 -12.26
CA PRO A 106 -14.09 7.37 -13.37
C PRO A 106 -14.56 8.25 -14.53
N GLU A 107 -15.88 8.40 -14.71
CA GLU A 107 -16.47 9.29 -15.71
C GLU A 107 -16.46 10.76 -15.27
N ALA A 108 -16.29 11.02 -13.97
CA ALA A 108 -16.18 12.35 -13.36
C ALA A 108 -14.90 12.47 -12.52
N PRO A 109 -13.69 12.35 -13.12
CA PRO A 109 -12.43 12.31 -12.38
C PRO A 109 -12.10 13.64 -11.66
N SER A 110 -12.90 14.69 -11.85
CA SER A 110 -12.81 15.94 -11.08
C SER A 110 -12.97 15.71 -9.57
N GLU A 111 -13.63 14.61 -9.16
CA GLU A 111 -13.79 14.18 -7.76
C GLU A 111 -12.49 13.73 -7.09
N PHE A 112 -11.48 13.34 -7.87
CA PHE A 112 -10.13 13.09 -7.37
C PHE A 112 -9.45 14.42 -7.02
N LYS A 113 -9.47 14.76 -5.73
CA LYS A 113 -9.00 16.04 -5.16
C LYS A 113 -8.59 15.88 -3.70
N LEU A 114 -7.92 16.90 -3.17
CA LEU A 114 -7.62 16.97 -1.73
C LEU A 114 -8.93 17.01 -0.91
N SER A 115 -9.01 16.21 0.14
CA SER A 115 -10.17 16.16 1.05
C SER A 115 -10.14 17.27 2.10
N SER A 116 -8.97 17.85 2.36
CA SER A 116 -8.76 18.97 3.28
C SER A 116 -7.55 19.79 2.88
N SER A 117 -7.31 20.90 3.57
CA SER A 117 -6.08 21.67 3.43
C SER A 117 -4.87 20.85 3.89
N ASN A 118 -3.74 21.02 3.20
CA ASN A 118 -2.47 20.40 3.59
C ASN A 118 -2.07 20.88 4.99
N LEU A 119 -1.53 19.96 5.79
CA LEU A 119 -0.96 20.27 7.10
C LEU A 119 0.56 20.41 6.97
N ALA A 120 1.07 21.63 7.12
CA ALA A 120 2.49 21.90 7.24
C ALA A 120 3.00 21.38 8.60
N LEU A 121 3.98 20.47 8.62
CA LEU A 121 4.45 19.86 9.86
C LEU A 121 5.20 20.87 10.74
N SER A 122 5.80 21.91 10.15
CA SER A 122 6.36 23.03 10.91
C SER A 122 5.34 23.70 11.83
N SER A 123 4.04 23.70 11.49
CA SER A 123 3.00 24.30 12.31
C SER A 123 2.67 23.50 13.57
N LEU A 124 3.19 22.27 13.69
CA LEU A 124 3.02 21.42 14.87
C LEU A 124 4.09 21.68 15.93
N LEU A 125 5.13 22.45 15.60
CA LEU A 125 6.25 22.74 16.47
C LEU A 125 5.92 23.93 17.38
N ALA A 126 6.52 23.94 18.58
CA ALA A 126 6.42 25.11 19.44
C ALA A 126 7.11 26.32 18.79
N GLU A 127 6.68 27.54 19.15
CA GLU A 127 7.32 28.76 18.64
C GLU A 127 8.83 28.76 18.95
N GLY A 128 9.66 28.96 17.91
CA GLY A 128 11.12 28.94 18.02
C GLY A 128 11.75 27.54 18.02
N GLU A 129 10.95 26.48 17.96
CA GLU A 129 11.43 25.11 17.80
C GLU A 129 11.72 24.81 16.33
N VAL A 130 12.99 24.55 16.02
CA VAL A 130 13.39 24.08 14.69
C VAL A 130 13.69 22.60 14.80
N ARG A 131 12.75 21.78 14.36
CA ARG A 131 12.91 20.33 14.22
C ARG A 131 12.88 19.98 12.75
N PRO A 132 13.97 19.47 12.15
CA PRO A 132 13.87 18.90 10.83
C PRO A 132 12.95 17.67 10.90
N PHE A 133 11.88 17.69 10.11
CA PHE A 133 11.23 16.48 9.65
C PHE A 133 12.00 16.01 8.43
N ALA A 134 12.31 14.71 8.37
CA ALA A 134 13.01 14.09 7.25
C ALA A 134 12.37 12.71 7.02
N PRO A 135 11.08 12.69 6.66
CA PRO A 135 10.30 11.48 6.66
C PRO A 135 10.81 10.53 5.57
N VAL A 136 10.90 9.25 5.89
CA VAL A 136 11.23 8.17 4.94
C VAL A 136 10.10 7.15 4.83
N LYS A 137 9.22 7.09 5.83
CA LYS A 137 8.06 6.19 5.87
C LYS A 137 6.92 6.84 6.64
N LEU A 138 5.69 6.60 6.19
CA LEU A 138 4.45 7.10 6.78
C LEU A 138 3.52 5.91 7.02
N GLN A 139 2.84 5.90 8.18
CA GLN A 139 1.65 5.07 8.36
C GLN A 139 0.55 5.81 9.12
N VAL A 140 -0.71 5.50 8.80
CA VAL A 140 -1.91 6.08 9.39
C VAL A 140 -2.77 5.01 10.06
N SER A 141 -3.39 5.34 11.19
CA SER A 141 -4.29 4.42 11.90
C SER A 141 -5.56 4.15 11.10
N LYS A 142 -6.22 3.00 11.34
CA LYS A 142 -7.46 2.59 10.65
C LYS A 142 -8.54 3.66 10.64
N ASN A 143 -8.70 4.39 11.73
CA ASN A 143 -9.70 5.47 11.86
C ASN A 143 -9.23 6.85 11.35
N GLY A 144 -8.00 6.96 10.85
CA GLY A 144 -7.42 8.20 10.33
C GLY A 144 -7.11 9.26 11.39
N ARG A 145 -6.99 8.86 12.66
CA ARG A 145 -6.69 9.79 13.75
C ARG A 145 -5.20 10.00 13.96
N TYR A 146 -4.40 8.93 13.91
CA TYR A 146 -2.98 8.99 14.19
C TYR A 146 -2.16 8.80 12.92
N VAL A 147 -1.13 9.63 12.78
CA VAL A 147 -0.08 9.48 11.78
C VAL A 147 1.23 9.21 12.51
N ALA A 148 1.93 8.16 12.09
CA ALA A 148 3.30 7.88 12.49
C ALA A 148 4.24 8.15 11.31
N LEU A 149 5.28 8.94 11.55
CA LEU A 149 6.33 9.24 10.58
C LEU A 149 7.65 8.70 11.11
N SER A 150 8.33 7.88 10.30
CA SER A 150 9.73 7.59 10.55
C SER A 150 10.58 8.61 9.84
N ASN A 151 11.51 9.21 10.57
CA ASN A 151 12.41 10.25 10.10
C ASN A 151 13.85 9.76 10.18
N GLU A 152 14.59 9.97 9.10
CA GLU A 152 16.02 9.70 9.02
C GLU A 152 16.79 11.02 9.01
N LEU A 153 17.44 11.33 10.12
CA LEU A 153 18.26 12.53 10.29
C LEU A 153 19.73 12.13 10.17
N ALA A 154 20.58 13.08 9.78
CA ALA A 154 22.01 12.83 9.49
C ALA A 154 22.78 12.07 10.60
N THR A 155 22.35 12.17 11.85
CA THR A 155 23.01 11.54 13.00
C THR A 155 22.09 10.67 13.86
N THR A 156 20.79 10.62 13.54
CA THR A 156 19.83 9.90 14.37
C THR A 156 18.55 9.57 13.61
N SER A 157 17.74 8.73 14.22
CA SER A 157 16.52 8.17 13.70
C SER A 157 15.39 8.48 14.66
N ALA A 158 14.22 8.88 14.16
CA ALA A 158 13.10 9.26 15.01
C ALA A 158 11.76 8.75 14.47
N ILE A 159 10.84 8.43 15.38
CA ILE A 159 9.43 8.21 15.07
C ILE A 159 8.64 9.36 15.68
N ASP A 160 7.95 10.12 14.83
CA ASP A 160 7.02 11.16 15.23
C ASP A 160 5.58 10.62 15.18
N ILE A 161 4.81 10.86 16.24
CA ILE A 161 3.42 10.45 16.34
C ILE A 161 2.55 11.72 16.41
N ILE A 162 1.66 11.88 15.45
CA ILE A 162 0.80 13.04 15.28
C ILE A 162 -0.66 12.62 15.51
N ASP A 163 -1.39 13.33 16.37
CA ASP A 163 -2.86 13.22 16.49
C ASP A 163 -3.49 14.29 15.62
N LEU A 164 -4.08 13.87 14.50
CA LEU A 164 -4.76 14.74 13.55
C LEU A 164 -6.07 15.32 14.10
N ARG A 165 -6.57 14.79 15.23
CA ARG A 165 -7.85 15.16 15.84
C ARG A 165 -7.69 15.58 17.30
N ALA A 166 -6.51 16.04 17.70
CA ALA A 166 -6.29 16.56 19.04
C ALA A 166 -7.21 17.78 19.33
N SER A 167 -7.47 18.01 20.62
CA SER A 167 -8.31 19.12 21.08
C SER A 167 -7.59 20.44 20.78
N GLY A 168 -8.10 21.22 19.81
CA GLY A 168 -7.46 22.44 19.32
C GLY A 168 -6.85 22.33 17.90
N GLY A 169 -6.92 21.15 17.28
CA GLY A 169 -6.39 20.88 15.94
C GLY A 169 -5.30 19.80 15.95
N PRO A 170 -4.71 19.48 14.79
CA PRO A 170 -3.60 18.53 14.71
C PRO A 170 -2.44 18.90 15.64
N ALA A 171 -1.85 17.92 16.32
CA ALA A 171 -0.74 18.13 17.25
C ALA A 171 0.29 16.99 17.18
N LEU A 172 1.57 17.35 17.31
CA LEU A 172 2.63 16.37 17.57
C LEU A 172 2.46 15.85 19.00
N LEU A 173 2.18 14.56 19.16
CA LEU A 173 2.01 13.95 20.48
C LEU A 173 3.34 13.52 21.09
N GLU A 174 4.21 12.90 20.29
CA GLU A 174 5.46 12.31 20.76
C GLU A 174 6.50 12.32 19.64
N ARG A 175 7.76 12.56 20.01
CA ARG A 175 8.94 12.23 19.19
C ARG A 175 9.80 11.25 19.96
N PHE A 176 9.89 10.03 19.47
CA PHE A 176 10.79 9.02 20.01
C PHE A 176 12.05 8.91 19.14
N SER A 177 13.24 8.84 19.73
CA SER A 177 14.52 8.81 18.98
C SER A 177 15.60 7.88 19.55
N ASP A 178 15.22 6.94 20.42
CA ASP A 178 16.19 6.02 21.06
C ASP A 178 16.53 4.84 20.14
N ARG A 179 17.62 4.99 19.36
CA ARG A 179 18.25 3.94 18.54
C ARG A 179 17.27 3.16 17.67
N ILE A 180 16.34 3.87 17.04
CA ILE A 180 15.32 3.27 16.19
C ILE A 180 15.95 2.80 14.88
N LEU A 181 15.49 1.65 14.39
CA LEU A 181 15.75 1.21 13.02
C LEU A 181 14.59 1.71 12.13
N THR A 182 14.81 2.79 11.39
CA THR A 182 13.79 3.71 10.83
C THR A 182 12.85 3.09 9.80
N SER A 183 13.29 2.12 9.01
CA SER A 183 12.43 1.50 7.99
C SER A 183 11.40 0.50 8.56
N ASN A 184 11.52 0.12 9.83
CA ASN A 184 10.92 -1.11 10.37
C ASN A 184 9.75 -0.89 11.32
N PHE A 185 8.86 0.04 11.00
CA PHE A 185 7.68 0.25 11.85
C PHE A 185 6.39 -0.17 11.15
N TYR A 186 5.44 -0.61 11.98
CA TYR A 186 4.10 -1.02 11.60
C TYR A 186 3.08 -0.48 12.60
N LEU A 187 2.10 0.25 12.09
CA LEU A 187 0.94 0.74 12.81
C LEU A 187 -0.24 -0.17 12.53
N GLU A 188 -0.73 -0.78 13.59
CA GLU A 188 -1.81 -1.74 13.54
C GLU A 188 -3.15 -1.12 13.08
N GLN A 189 -3.88 -1.85 12.24
CA GLN A 189 -5.15 -1.45 11.65
C GLN A 189 -6.36 -1.91 12.49
N GLN A 190 -6.35 -1.62 13.80
CA GLN A 190 -7.48 -1.88 14.69
C GLN A 190 -8.24 -0.58 15.03
N GLU A 191 -9.57 -0.65 15.16
CA GLU A 191 -10.43 0.53 15.39
C GLU A 191 -10.30 1.12 16.80
N SER A 192 -10.18 0.27 17.82
CA SER A 192 -10.31 0.65 19.23
C SER A 192 -8.97 0.89 19.93
N SER A 193 -7.89 0.28 19.45
CA SER A 193 -6.53 0.48 19.95
C SER A 193 -5.54 0.29 18.82
N SER A 194 -4.71 1.28 18.53
CA SER A 194 -3.64 1.12 17.55
C SER A 194 -2.32 0.94 18.29
N GLN A 195 -1.63 -0.16 18.00
CA GLN A 195 -0.26 -0.37 18.44
C GLN A 195 0.71 0.02 17.33
N LEU A 196 1.72 0.81 17.68
CA LEU A 196 2.81 1.19 16.80
C LEU A 196 4.03 0.35 17.15
N PHE A 197 4.31 -0.68 16.36
CA PHE A 197 5.45 -1.57 16.50
C PHE A 197 6.66 -1.05 15.75
N PHE A 198 7.85 -1.21 16.32
CA PHE A 198 9.13 -0.85 15.71
C PHE A 198 10.30 -1.57 16.38
N PHE A 199 11.46 -1.60 15.74
CA PHE A 199 12.67 -2.16 16.32
C PHE A 199 13.61 -1.07 16.85
N ILE A 200 14.19 -1.34 18.03
CA ILE A 200 15.30 -0.57 18.59
C ILE A 200 16.58 -1.41 18.58
N GLU A 201 17.70 -0.77 18.29
CA GLU A 201 19.01 -1.42 18.31
C GLU A 201 19.54 -1.53 19.75
N GLN A 202 19.87 -2.75 20.16
CA GLN A 202 20.54 -3.04 21.43
C GLN A 202 21.78 -3.91 21.22
N ALA A 203 22.62 -4.05 22.26
CA ALA A 203 23.82 -4.87 22.20
C ALA A 203 23.54 -6.36 21.86
N SER A 204 22.34 -6.85 22.19
CA SER A 204 21.91 -8.21 21.86
C SER A 204 21.39 -8.38 20.43
N GLY A 205 21.09 -7.28 19.72
CA GLY A 205 20.42 -7.27 18.42
C GLY A 205 19.25 -6.28 18.38
N ALA A 206 18.39 -6.43 17.38
CA ALA A 206 17.16 -5.65 17.24
C ALA A 206 16.09 -6.17 18.21
N VAL A 207 15.55 -5.28 19.04
CA VAL A 207 14.53 -5.58 20.04
C VAL A 207 13.20 -4.95 19.63
N LEU A 208 12.14 -5.76 19.57
CA LEU A 208 10.81 -5.25 19.25
C LEU A 208 10.28 -4.39 20.39
N SER A 209 9.78 -3.22 20.07
CA SER A 209 9.11 -2.29 20.99
C SER A 209 7.80 -1.81 20.39
N TYR A 210 6.88 -1.36 21.24
CA TYR A 210 5.64 -0.78 20.75
C TYR A 210 5.09 0.33 21.66
N PHE A 211 4.36 1.26 21.05
CA PHE A 211 3.51 2.22 21.76
C PHE A 211 2.05 1.79 21.69
N ASN A 212 1.31 1.93 22.80
CA ASN A 212 -0.16 1.88 22.76
C ASN A 212 -0.74 3.29 22.55
N LEU A 213 -1.44 3.52 21.45
CA LEU A 213 -2.14 4.78 21.19
C LEU A 213 -3.55 4.77 21.82
N PRO A 214 -4.02 5.86 22.45
CA PRO A 214 -3.37 7.17 22.62
C PRO A 214 -2.44 7.29 23.83
N SER A 215 -2.39 6.29 24.72
CA SER A 215 -1.69 6.41 26.01
C SER A 215 -0.20 6.75 25.91
N LEU A 216 0.41 6.51 24.72
CA LEU A 216 1.83 6.61 24.45
C LEU A 216 2.70 5.85 25.46
N SER A 217 2.14 4.81 26.06
CA SER A 217 2.89 3.92 26.95
C SER A 217 3.86 3.09 26.11
N LEU A 218 5.16 3.44 26.17
CA LEU A 218 6.21 2.65 25.57
C LEU A 218 6.34 1.33 26.33
N ASN A 219 6.07 0.24 25.64
CA ASN A 219 6.37 -1.10 26.12
C ASN A 219 7.51 -1.67 25.30
N ARG A 220 8.56 -2.08 25.99
CA ARG A 220 9.68 -2.80 25.40
C ARG A 220 9.42 -4.27 25.60
N THR A 221 9.26 -5.02 24.51
CA THR A 221 9.19 -6.48 24.62
C THR A 221 10.61 -6.98 24.63
N GLY A 222 10.99 -7.78 25.64
CA GLY A 222 12.35 -8.35 25.76
C GLY A 222 12.71 -9.38 24.67
N PHE A 223 12.03 -9.34 23.53
CA PHE A 223 12.21 -10.21 22.40
C PHE A 223 13.26 -9.60 21.46
N THR A 224 14.35 -10.33 21.24
CA THR A 224 15.36 -10.00 20.24
C THR A 224 15.07 -10.81 18.98
N LEU A 225 15.01 -10.12 17.84
CA LEU A 225 14.82 -10.78 16.55
C LEU A 225 16.02 -11.70 16.25
N PRO A 226 15.82 -12.95 15.82
CA PRO A 226 16.92 -13.85 15.46
C PRO A 226 17.85 -13.23 14.41
N ASN A 227 19.16 -13.48 14.53
CA ASN A 227 20.22 -13.02 13.60
C ASN A 227 20.32 -11.48 13.42
N SER A 228 19.53 -10.69 14.15
CA SER A 228 19.41 -9.24 13.93
C SER A 228 20.65 -8.40 14.26
N ARG A 229 21.68 -9.02 14.86
CA ARG A 229 22.97 -8.37 15.09
C ARG A 229 23.82 -8.32 13.82
N SER A 230 23.67 -9.30 12.93
CA SER A 230 24.38 -9.36 11.65
C SER A 230 23.51 -8.93 10.47
N ASP A 231 22.19 -9.01 10.63
CA ASP A 231 21.22 -8.71 9.57
C ASP A 231 20.01 -7.99 10.17
N ALA A 232 20.08 -6.66 10.21
CA ALA A 232 19.04 -5.83 10.81
C ALA A 232 17.71 -6.01 10.04
N PRO A 233 16.55 -5.90 10.71
CA PRO A 233 15.29 -5.90 10.00
C PRO A 233 15.24 -4.76 8.96
N LEU A 234 14.54 -5.00 7.86
CA LEU A 234 14.42 -4.08 6.71
C LEU A 234 13.00 -3.55 6.55
N ASP A 235 12.00 -4.36 6.91
CA ASP A 235 10.59 -3.95 6.93
C ASP A 235 9.78 -4.74 7.96
N LEU A 236 8.60 -4.22 8.31
CA LEU A 236 7.65 -4.82 9.23
C LEU A 236 6.23 -4.69 8.66
N GLN A 237 5.54 -5.82 8.52
CA GLN A 237 4.12 -5.86 8.15
C GLN A 237 3.33 -6.80 9.05
N SER A 238 2.01 -6.86 8.86
CA SER A 238 1.15 -7.87 9.48
C SER A 238 0.46 -8.69 8.40
N ILE A 239 0.32 -9.99 8.63
CA ILE A 239 -0.56 -10.88 7.87
C ILE A 239 -1.27 -11.81 8.83
N ASN A 240 -2.58 -12.01 8.70
CA ASN A 240 -3.35 -12.94 9.53
C ASN A 240 -3.10 -12.75 11.06
N ASN A 241 -3.07 -11.50 11.54
CA ASN A 241 -2.75 -11.14 12.94
C ASN A 241 -1.37 -11.59 13.44
N GLN A 242 -0.40 -11.80 12.54
CA GLN A 242 0.99 -12.06 12.86
C GLN A 242 1.87 -11.00 12.21
N LEU A 243 2.79 -10.43 12.99
CA LEU A 243 3.79 -9.52 12.44
C LEU A 243 4.84 -10.33 11.68
N LEU A 244 5.32 -9.82 10.56
CA LEU A 244 6.43 -10.38 9.81
C LEU A 244 7.55 -9.35 9.77
N ALA A 245 8.73 -9.71 10.26
CA ALA A 245 9.93 -8.89 10.16
C ALA A 245 10.80 -9.38 9.00
N LEU A 246 11.01 -8.54 7.99
CA LEU A 246 11.88 -8.83 6.85
C LEU A 246 13.35 -8.61 7.24
N GLN A 247 14.22 -9.47 6.75
CA GLN A 247 15.67 -9.38 6.78
C GLN A 247 16.19 -9.67 5.36
N ASN A 248 17.50 -9.58 5.11
CA ASN A 248 18.04 -9.54 3.75
C ASN A 248 17.71 -10.79 2.89
N ASP A 249 17.65 -11.97 3.51
CA ASP A 249 17.41 -13.25 2.84
C ASP A 249 16.28 -14.09 3.45
N SER A 250 15.57 -13.53 4.42
CA SER A 250 14.53 -14.23 5.16
C SER A 250 13.54 -13.26 5.79
N PHE A 251 12.39 -13.77 6.20
CA PHE A 251 11.53 -13.07 7.15
C PHE A 251 11.21 -13.96 8.34
N THR A 252 11.07 -13.34 9.50
CA THR A 252 10.71 -14.04 10.74
C THR A 252 9.27 -13.67 11.11
N PRO A 253 8.36 -14.66 11.19
CA PRO A 253 7.04 -14.45 11.76
C PRO A 253 7.16 -14.15 13.25
N ILE A 254 6.36 -13.22 13.76
CA ILE A 254 6.33 -12.81 15.15
C ILE A 254 4.87 -12.91 15.62
N ASN A 255 4.63 -13.84 16.53
CA ASN A 255 3.30 -14.05 17.09
C ASN A 255 3.09 -13.08 18.26
N SER A 256 2.13 -12.14 18.16
CA SER A 256 1.49 -11.54 19.35
C SER A 256 0.25 -10.70 19.03
N PRO A 257 -0.96 -11.20 19.32
CA PRO A 257 -2.14 -10.33 19.29
C PRO A 257 -2.43 -9.66 20.65
N THR A 258 -1.97 -10.24 21.78
CA THR A 258 -2.31 -9.75 23.14
C THR A 258 -1.32 -10.17 24.24
N GLY A 259 -0.15 -10.73 23.90
CA GLY A 259 0.77 -11.39 24.85
C GLY A 259 2.24 -11.00 24.71
N THR A 260 3.14 -11.80 25.30
CA THR A 260 4.59 -11.65 25.08
C THR A 260 4.94 -12.13 23.67
N PRO A 261 5.54 -11.28 22.81
CA PRO A 261 5.89 -11.70 21.45
C PRO A 261 6.87 -12.86 21.41
N THR A 262 6.67 -13.75 20.44
CA THR A 262 7.55 -14.90 20.19
C THR A 262 7.92 -14.98 18.72
N ALA A 263 9.20 -15.21 18.43
CA ALA A 263 9.67 -15.55 17.09
C ALA A 263 9.13 -16.91 16.66
N GLY A 264 8.60 -16.96 15.45
CA GLY A 264 8.50 -18.17 14.66
C GLY A 264 9.85 -18.59 14.08
N THR A 265 9.80 -19.61 13.22
CA THR A 265 10.98 -20.04 12.46
C THR A 265 11.20 -19.08 11.29
N PRO A 266 12.43 -18.55 11.08
CA PRO A 266 12.72 -17.75 9.89
C PRO A 266 12.41 -18.52 8.61
N VAL A 267 11.82 -17.83 7.64
CA VAL A 267 11.45 -18.35 6.32
C VAL A 267 12.37 -17.71 5.30
N SER A 268 13.12 -18.53 4.55
CA SER A 268 13.99 -18.03 3.48
C SER A 268 13.18 -17.34 2.37
N THR A 269 13.67 -16.22 1.85
CA THR A 269 13.07 -15.47 0.74
C THR A 269 14.13 -15.11 -0.31
N LEU A 270 13.87 -14.10 -1.15
CA LEU A 270 14.86 -13.55 -2.07
C LEU A 270 16.12 -13.09 -1.33
N SER A 271 17.28 -13.23 -1.96
CA SER A 271 18.47 -12.50 -1.53
C SER A 271 18.29 -11.01 -1.83
N ASP A 272 18.72 -10.15 -0.91
CA ASP A 272 18.64 -8.69 -1.03
C ASP A 272 17.20 -8.16 -1.14
N ALA A 273 16.30 -8.80 -0.39
CA ALA A 273 14.93 -8.32 -0.21
C ALA A 273 14.94 -6.92 0.45
N LEU A 274 14.16 -5.98 -0.07
CA LEU A 274 14.13 -4.60 0.41
C LEU A 274 12.91 -4.31 1.28
N PHE A 275 11.72 -4.74 0.86
CA PHE A 275 10.47 -4.49 1.58
C PHE A 275 9.38 -5.50 1.21
N PHE A 276 8.35 -5.56 2.05
CA PHE A 276 7.13 -6.29 1.74
C PHE A 276 6.19 -5.45 0.88
N ILE A 277 5.46 -6.10 -0.01
CA ILE A 277 4.28 -5.46 -0.60
C ILE A 277 3.12 -5.59 0.40
N PRO A 278 2.56 -4.48 0.91
CA PRO A 278 1.55 -4.54 1.96
C PRO A 278 0.33 -5.37 1.52
N THR A 279 0.09 -6.48 2.21
CA THR A 279 -1.18 -7.21 2.14
C THR A 279 -2.06 -6.72 3.27
N ASN A 280 -3.19 -6.12 2.92
CA ASN A 280 -4.11 -5.54 3.89
C ASN A 280 -5.40 -6.35 3.99
N ALA A 281 -5.42 -7.57 3.47
CA ALA A 281 -6.62 -8.39 3.50
C ALA A 281 -6.31 -9.75 4.11
N ASP A 282 -7.02 -10.09 5.19
CA ASP A 282 -7.07 -11.44 5.75
C ASP A 282 -7.53 -12.50 4.72
N THR A 283 -8.07 -12.05 3.58
CA THR A 283 -8.48 -12.92 2.48
C THR A 283 -7.32 -13.45 1.66
N LEU A 284 -6.14 -12.82 1.70
CA LEU A 284 -4.97 -13.22 0.94
C LEU A 284 -3.81 -13.62 1.85
N ALA A 285 -3.52 -14.92 1.91
CA ALA A 285 -2.37 -15.45 2.64
C ALA A 285 -1.02 -15.25 1.92
N THR A 286 -1.03 -14.69 0.71
CA THR A 286 0.18 -14.47 -0.09
C THR A 286 1.05 -13.40 0.53
N ILE A 287 2.33 -13.69 0.65
CA ILE A 287 3.36 -12.73 1.07
C ILE A 287 4.19 -12.41 -0.16
N LEU A 288 4.24 -11.14 -0.51
CA LEU A 288 5.04 -10.63 -1.61
C LEU A 288 6.21 -9.82 -1.04
N VAL A 289 7.40 -10.08 -1.56
CA VAL A 289 8.65 -9.43 -1.19
C VAL A 289 9.30 -8.92 -2.46
N LEU A 290 9.85 -7.71 -2.43
CA LEU A 290 10.52 -7.11 -3.58
C LEU A 290 12.00 -6.89 -3.28
N SER A 291 12.88 -7.26 -4.20
CA SER A 291 14.27 -6.81 -4.26
C SER A 291 14.41 -5.65 -5.26
N SER A 292 15.64 -5.23 -5.58
CA SER A 292 15.87 -4.24 -6.64
C SER A 292 15.43 -4.70 -8.05
N ASP A 293 15.32 -6.01 -8.27
CA ASP A 293 15.22 -6.59 -9.61
C ASP A 293 14.35 -7.86 -9.68
N GLU A 294 13.74 -8.27 -8.57
CA GLU A 294 12.95 -9.49 -8.49
C GLU A 294 11.73 -9.34 -7.56
N LEU A 295 10.62 -9.96 -7.98
CA LEU A 295 9.47 -10.22 -7.13
C LEU A 295 9.54 -11.64 -6.59
N GLY A 296 9.52 -11.77 -5.27
CA GLY A 296 9.38 -13.02 -4.54
C GLY A 296 7.96 -13.18 -4.03
N ALA A 297 7.40 -14.38 -4.18
CA ALA A 297 6.05 -14.70 -3.77
C ALA A 297 6.03 -15.97 -2.92
N HIS A 298 5.45 -15.88 -1.73
CA HIS A 298 5.10 -17.02 -0.89
C HIS A 298 3.58 -17.17 -0.88
N ARG A 299 3.09 -18.40 -1.04
CA ARG A 299 1.66 -18.72 -0.93
C ARG A 299 1.17 -18.61 0.50
N ASN A 300 2.04 -18.94 1.45
CA ASN A 300 1.84 -18.84 2.89
C ASN A 300 3.20 -18.95 3.62
N LEU A 301 3.17 -18.94 4.95
CA LEU A 301 4.38 -19.02 5.79
C LEU A 301 5.21 -20.31 5.64
N ASN A 302 4.63 -21.37 5.08
CA ASN A 302 5.28 -22.67 4.94
C ASN A 302 5.72 -22.97 3.50
N SER A 303 5.40 -22.10 2.54
CA SER A 303 5.81 -22.28 1.15
C SER A 303 7.19 -21.71 0.89
N ALA A 304 7.98 -22.41 0.08
CA ALA A 304 9.19 -21.85 -0.52
C ALA A 304 8.86 -20.60 -1.33
N VAL A 305 9.85 -19.71 -1.46
CA VAL A 305 9.75 -18.56 -2.36
C VAL A 305 9.73 -19.05 -3.80
N GLU A 306 8.78 -18.56 -4.58
CA GLU A 306 8.81 -18.59 -6.04
C GLU A 306 9.07 -17.16 -6.52
N SER A 307 9.83 -16.99 -7.61
CA SER A 307 10.31 -15.67 -7.98
C SER A 307 10.29 -15.39 -9.48
N THR A 308 10.29 -14.10 -9.83
CA THR A 308 10.38 -13.65 -11.21
C THR A 308 11.10 -12.31 -11.31
N ALA A 309 12.03 -12.21 -12.25
CA ALA A 309 12.84 -11.01 -12.43
C ALA A 309 12.03 -9.86 -13.07
N PHE A 310 11.96 -8.73 -12.38
CA PHE A 310 11.70 -7.41 -12.93
C PHE A 310 12.02 -6.32 -11.89
N THR A 311 12.46 -5.16 -12.37
CA THR A 311 12.67 -3.99 -11.52
C THR A 311 11.35 -3.27 -11.26
N ALA A 312 11.05 -3.02 -9.99
CA ALA A 312 9.99 -2.11 -9.54
C ALA A 312 10.45 -1.39 -8.28
N THR A 313 9.98 -0.16 -8.08
CA THR A 313 10.35 0.64 -6.89
C THR A 313 9.34 0.50 -5.76
N ASN A 314 8.11 0.08 -6.07
CA ASN A 314 7.04 -0.09 -5.10
C ASN A 314 5.95 -1.02 -5.68
N GLY A 315 5.02 -1.46 -4.83
CA GLY A 315 3.85 -2.23 -5.23
C GLY A 315 2.68 -2.09 -4.26
N SER A 316 1.50 -2.47 -4.73
CA SER A 316 0.28 -2.49 -3.91
C SER A 316 -0.63 -3.64 -4.31
N ILE A 317 -1.23 -4.31 -3.32
CA ILE A 317 -2.20 -5.38 -3.55
C ILE A 317 -3.61 -4.80 -3.45
N GLU A 318 -4.40 -5.00 -4.51
CA GLU A 318 -5.84 -4.78 -4.56
C GLU A 318 -6.54 -6.14 -4.32
N PRO A 319 -7.10 -6.36 -3.14
CA PRO A 319 -7.52 -7.68 -2.69
C PRO A 319 -8.86 -8.14 -3.25
N LEU A 320 -9.71 -7.24 -3.79
CA LEU A 320 -11.02 -7.61 -4.31
C LEU A 320 -10.90 -8.25 -5.71
N GLY A 321 -10.02 -7.71 -6.56
CA GLY A 321 -9.66 -8.29 -7.84
C GLY A 321 -8.53 -9.33 -7.75
N GLY A 322 -7.79 -9.37 -6.64
CA GLY A 322 -6.71 -10.32 -6.44
C GLY A 322 -5.47 -10.02 -7.28
N PHE A 323 -5.18 -8.72 -7.50
CA PHE A 323 -4.06 -8.26 -8.29
C PHE A 323 -3.07 -7.47 -7.44
N ALA A 324 -1.78 -7.68 -7.68
CA ALA A 324 -0.72 -6.79 -7.19
C ALA A 324 -0.22 -5.93 -8.36
N TYR A 325 -0.21 -4.62 -8.18
CA TYR A 325 0.27 -3.65 -9.16
C TYR A 325 1.64 -3.14 -8.75
N PHE A 326 2.52 -3.02 -9.72
CA PHE A 326 3.89 -2.53 -9.57
C PHE A 326 4.15 -1.46 -10.61
N VAL A 327 4.92 -0.44 -10.24
CA VAL A 327 5.39 0.56 -11.19
C VAL A 327 6.83 0.28 -11.57
N THR A 328 7.10 0.31 -12.86
CA THR A 328 8.41 0.03 -13.44
C THR A 328 8.84 1.16 -14.35
N ASP A 329 10.14 1.38 -14.48
CA ASP A 329 10.65 2.29 -15.48
C ASP A 329 10.47 1.73 -16.90
N GLY A 330 10.12 2.60 -17.85
CA GLY A 330 10.07 2.27 -19.28
C GLY A 330 8.69 2.41 -19.92
N ALA A 331 8.57 1.86 -21.14
CA ALA A 331 7.39 2.07 -21.99
C ALA A 331 6.12 1.36 -21.49
N SER A 332 6.25 0.34 -20.65
CA SER A 332 5.14 -0.37 -20.02
C SER A 332 5.23 -0.20 -18.51
N PRO A 333 4.82 0.97 -17.98
CA PRO A 333 5.17 1.36 -16.63
C PRO A 333 4.38 0.64 -15.55
N ILE A 334 3.36 -0.16 -15.90
CA ILE A 334 2.61 -0.96 -14.94
C ILE A 334 2.89 -2.44 -15.18
N LYS A 335 3.37 -3.13 -14.15
CA LYS A 335 3.35 -4.58 -14.05
C LYS A 335 2.24 -5.02 -13.13
N LEU A 336 1.63 -6.13 -13.47
CA LEU A 336 0.56 -6.75 -12.70
C LEU A 336 0.88 -8.20 -12.44
N PHE A 337 0.72 -8.62 -11.19
CA PHE A 337 0.80 -10.01 -10.76
C PHE A 337 -0.58 -10.51 -10.30
N ASP A 338 -1.02 -11.64 -10.87
CA ASP A 338 -2.29 -12.28 -10.52
C ASP A 338 -2.15 -13.14 -9.26
N VAL A 339 -2.42 -12.51 -8.11
CA VAL A 339 -2.32 -13.12 -6.77
C VAL A 339 -3.36 -14.22 -6.59
N GLN A 340 -4.58 -14.03 -7.12
CA GLN A 340 -5.66 -15.00 -6.97
C GLN A 340 -5.40 -16.27 -7.77
N THR A 341 -4.98 -16.14 -9.03
CA THR A 341 -4.58 -17.30 -9.85
C THR A 341 -3.36 -17.98 -9.26
N TYR A 342 -2.38 -17.22 -8.74
CA TYR A 342 -1.27 -17.77 -7.99
C TYR A 342 -1.80 -18.66 -6.86
N GLN A 343 -2.55 -18.12 -5.91
CA GLN A 343 -3.06 -18.87 -4.76
C GLN A 343 -3.85 -20.13 -5.13
N ASN A 344 -4.69 -20.05 -6.17
CA ASN A 344 -5.61 -21.14 -6.52
C ASN A 344 -4.97 -22.23 -7.40
N ASN A 345 -3.87 -21.93 -8.10
CA ASN A 345 -3.23 -22.87 -9.02
C ASN A 345 -1.74 -23.05 -8.67
N PRO A 346 -1.41 -23.97 -7.74
CA PRO A 346 -0.06 -24.14 -7.23
C PRO A 346 1.00 -24.52 -8.26
N ASP A 347 0.58 -25.08 -9.39
CA ASP A 347 1.48 -25.49 -10.46
C ASP A 347 1.77 -24.36 -11.47
N THR A 348 1.20 -23.16 -11.28
CA THR A 348 1.41 -22.04 -12.20
C THR A 348 2.65 -21.25 -11.82
N GLU A 349 3.62 -21.23 -12.73
CA GLU A 349 4.85 -20.43 -12.57
C GLU A 349 4.56 -18.94 -12.41
N VAL A 350 5.20 -18.30 -11.41
CA VAL A 350 5.06 -16.86 -11.11
C VAL A 350 5.30 -15.98 -12.34
N SER A 351 6.28 -16.31 -13.18
CA SER A 351 6.61 -15.55 -14.39
C SER A 351 5.44 -15.46 -15.39
N ARG A 352 4.54 -16.45 -15.43
CA ARG A 352 3.36 -16.48 -16.30
C ARG A 352 2.21 -15.63 -15.77
N LEU A 353 2.28 -15.28 -14.49
CA LEU A 353 1.28 -14.48 -13.78
C LEU A 353 1.66 -13.00 -13.75
N VAL A 354 2.87 -12.65 -14.19
CA VAL A 354 3.31 -11.27 -14.35
C VAL A 354 3.10 -10.80 -15.77
N GLN A 355 2.37 -9.70 -15.92
CA GLN A 355 2.09 -9.07 -17.20
C GLN A 355 2.47 -7.59 -17.17
N SER A 356 2.97 -7.08 -18.30
CA SER A 356 3.39 -5.69 -18.47
C SER A 356 2.39 -4.95 -19.35
N TYR A 357 2.08 -3.72 -18.96
CA TYR A 357 1.06 -2.90 -19.60
C TYR A 357 1.52 -1.46 -19.79
N THR A 358 1.04 -0.86 -20.88
CA THR A 358 1.11 0.57 -21.14
C THR A 358 -0.04 1.30 -20.43
N VAL A 359 0.13 2.60 -20.20
CA VAL A 359 -0.96 3.48 -19.77
C VAL A 359 -1.35 4.36 -20.95
N ALA A 360 -2.58 4.17 -21.43
CA ALA A 360 -3.10 4.95 -22.53
C ALA A 360 -3.48 6.36 -22.07
N ASN A 361 -3.09 7.36 -22.85
CA ASN A 361 -3.63 8.71 -22.72
C ASN A 361 -4.86 8.83 -23.64
N PRO A 362 -6.09 9.00 -23.10
CA PRO A 362 -7.28 9.11 -23.93
C PRO A 362 -7.27 10.36 -24.84
N ALA A 363 -6.46 11.37 -24.54
CA ALA A 363 -6.29 12.54 -25.41
C ALA A 363 -5.29 12.30 -26.56
N ASP A 364 -4.41 11.31 -26.42
CA ASP A 364 -3.41 10.91 -27.43
C ASP A 364 -3.02 9.45 -27.23
N GLU A 365 -3.75 8.54 -27.89
CA GLU A 365 -3.51 7.10 -27.81
C GLU A 365 -2.13 6.68 -28.36
N THR A 366 -1.42 7.58 -29.05
CA THR A 366 -0.12 7.29 -29.66
C THR A 366 1.07 7.56 -28.73
N THR A 367 0.86 8.31 -27.65
CA THR A 367 1.91 8.66 -26.69
C THR A 367 1.57 8.07 -25.31
N PRO A 368 2.23 6.97 -24.91
CA PRO A 368 2.05 6.39 -23.57
C PRO A 368 2.43 7.39 -22.48
N ILE A 369 1.72 7.35 -21.35
CA ILE A 369 2.11 8.13 -20.19
C ILE A 369 3.32 7.49 -19.52
N SER A 370 4.36 8.30 -19.30
CA SER A 370 5.52 7.93 -18.50
C SER A 370 5.20 8.09 -17.02
N LEU A 371 5.50 7.07 -16.21
CA LEU A 371 5.40 7.11 -14.74
C LEU A 371 6.80 7.11 -14.11
N THR A 372 7.68 7.97 -14.60
CA THR A 372 9.04 8.12 -14.08
C THR A 372 9.04 8.66 -12.65
N ASP A 373 10.13 8.39 -11.93
CA ASP A 373 10.36 8.85 -10.55
C ASP A 373 9.26 8.41 -9.58
N THR A 374 8.59 7.28 -9.84
CA THR A 374 7.50 6.81 -8.98
C THR A 374 7.99 6.44 -7.59
N VAL A 375 7.32 7.03 -6.61
CA VAL A 375 7.58 6.83 -5.17
C VAL A 375 6.63 5.78 -4.59
N PHE A 376 5.36 5.84 -4.98
CA PHE A 376 4.37 4.87 -4.51
C PHE A 376 3.28 4.59 -5.53
N ILE A 377 2.66 3.42 -5.37
CA ILE A 377 1.42 3.03 -6.04
C ILE A 377 0.44 2.56 -4.97
N THR A 378 -0.83 2.89 -5.16
CA THR A 378 -1.93 2.43 -4.32
C THR A 378 -3.20 2.33 -5.16
N TRP A 379 -4.30 1.89 -4.56
CA TRP A 379 -5.58 1.74 -5.24
C TRP A 379 -6.71 2.42 -4.46
N ALA A 380 -7.75 2.81 -5.21
CA ALA A 380 -8.92 3.53 -4.75
C ALA A 380 -10.21 2.77 -5.08
N ILE A 381 -11.29 3.09 -4.37
CA ILE A 381 -12.61 2.48 -4.57
C ILE A 381 -13.41 3.35 -5.53
N SER A 382 -13.71 2.83 -6.71
CA SER A 382 -14.65 3.46 -7.64
C SER A 382 -16.07 3.36 -7.11
N GLU A 383 -16.90 4.37 -7.39
CA GLU A 383 -18.35 4.17 -7.27
C GLU A 383 -18.79 3.04 -8.22
N PRO A 384 -19.76 2.21 -7.82
CA PRO A 384 -20.44 1.36 -8.79
C PRO A 384 -21.10 2.26 -9.84
N PRO A 385 -21.03 1.92 -11.13
CA PRO A 385 -21.75 2.68 -12.14
C PRO A 385 -23.22 2.78 -11.72
N LEU A 386 -23.77 4.00 -11.71
CA LEU A 386 -25.19 4.19 -11.46
C LEU A 386 -25.95 3.31 -12.45
N ALA A 387 -26.74 2.37 -11.95
CA ALA A 387 -27.65 1.62 -12.79
C ALA A 387 -28.53 2.63 -13.52
N LEU A 388 -28.34 2.76 -14.84
CA LEU A 388 -29.22 3.59 -15.65
C LEU A 388 -30.66 3.07 -15.48
N PRO A 389 -31.63 3.95 -15.15
CA PRO A 389 -33.01 3.55 -14.89
C PRO A 389 -33.73 2.95 -16.10
#